data_AF-A0A2R6CXY3-F1
#
_entry.id   AF-A0A2R6CXY3-F1
#
_cell.length_a   1.000
_cell.length_b   1.000
_cell.length_c   1.000
_cell.angle_alpha   90.00
_cell.angle_beta   90.00
_cell.angle_gamma   90.00
#
_symmetry.space_group_name_H-M   'P 1'
#
loop_
_entity.id
_entity.type
_entity.pdbx_description
1 polymer ?
#
loop_
_entity_poly.entity_id
_entity_poly.type
_entity_poly.pdbx_seq_one_letter_code
_entity_poly.pdbx_strand_id
1 'polypeptide(L)'
;MNADQVEALAEAAADGVEFDGFAAGTEGEGYVLASEEGSESLVHADDFADRAAEYADHVTNWYFWHAVAPQAQPRWAFLRWLEDAENTRVPDRYDALHEGVVSEWGQLQVTTTLSEDGRRSYDLRHADDAGAGTDEVETHDDPLDARTIAKHDDRGRYRPLKTAPTLRTGWAFPDLGPAELVQTVDFLYPATVQNWHRERAGELDVDHWEQTIARQSGIYGVVETWNRQEGHDHVNWVAEACCEDSQCLKRREWEYDDETDLDVAGGDGEFPCREPCSLVIAAARQWTKLEGEQSRTYEFELTPSEKEQIEAIIDAVAEGRTEEIREADIYDGANRYRTRFLRAKLFDDEDALCGVPTEPDEE
;
A
#
# COMPACT_ATOMS: atom_id res chain seq x y z
N MET A 1 30.68 12.40 -9.76
CA MET A 1 31.38 11.14 -10.07
C MET A 1 32.68 11.02 -9.27
N ASN A 2 33.02 9.84 -8.75
CA ASN A 2 34.24 9.57 -7.99
C ASN A 2 35.15 8.54 -8.70
N ALA A 3 36.36 8.32 -8.18
CA ALA A 3 37.34 7.42 -8.81
C ALA A 3 36.86 5.97 -8.86
N ASP A 4 36.21 5.48 -7.81
CA ASP A 4 35.72 4.10 -7.71
C ASP A 4 34.68 3.79 -8.81
N GLN A 5 33.81 4.76 -9.13
CA GLN A 5 32.83 4.65 -10.21
C GLN A 5 33.49 4.51 -11.59
N VAL A 6 34.57 5.27 -11.83
CA VAL A 6 35.32 5.21 -13.10
C VAL A 6 36.09 3.88 -13.19
N GLU A 7 36.74 3.46 -12.12
CA GLU A 7 37.48 2.18 -12.08
C GLU A 7 36.54 0.99 -12.31
N ALA A 8 35.38 0.97 -11.64
CA ALA A 8 34.37 -0.07 -11.84
C ALA A 8 33.86 -0.12 -13.28
N LEU A 9 33.65 1.04 -13.92
CA LEU A 9 33.24 1.08 -15.32
C LEU A 9 34.34 0.57 -16.25
N ALA A 10 35.61 0.95 -16.01
CA ALA A 10 36.74 0.48 -16.79
C ALA A 10 36.89 -1.05 -16.73
N GLU A 11 36.65 -1.65 -15.55
CA GLU A 11 36.64 -3.10 -15.36
C GLU A 11 35.47 -3.74 -16.11
N ALA A 12 34.25 -3.23 -15.93
CA ALA A 12 33.05 -3.77 -16.56
C ALA A 12 33.02 -3.63 -18.09
N ALA A 13 33.69 -2.61 -18.65
CA ALA A 13 33.80 -2.43 -20.09
C ALA A 13 34.49 -3.60 -20.80
N ALA A 14 35.28 -4.42 -20.10
CA ALA A 14 35.87 -5.63 -20.67
C ALA A 14 34.81 -6.70 -21.04
N ASP A 15 33.70 -6.75 -20.29
CA ASP A 15 32.58 -7.66 -20.53
C ASP A 15 31.47 -7.02 -21.38
N GLY A 16 31.59 -5.72 -21.65
CA GLY A 16 30.58 -4.91 -22.32
C GLY A 16 29.48 -4.44 -21.36
N VAL A 17 29.23 -3.14 -21.37
CA VAL A 17 28.16 -2.48 -20.62
C VAL A 17 27.16 -1.94 -21.62
N GLU A 18 25.88 -2.28 -21.42
CA GLU A 18 24.74 -1.66 -22.10
C GLU A 18 23.64 -1.43 -21.06
N PHE A 19 23.34 -0.16 -20.76
CA PHE A 19 22.38 0.17 -19.73
C PHE A 19 21.82 1.60 -19.86
N ASP A 20 20.49 1.74 -19.78
CA ASP A 20 19.77 3.03 -19.82
C ASP A 20 20.31 4.00 -20.89
N GLY A 21 20.44 3.51 -22.13
CA GLY A 21 20.89 4.29 -23.28
C GLY A 21 22.38 4.64 -23.29
N PHE A 22 23.20 3.98 -22.46
CA PHE A 22 24.65 4.10 -22.42
C PHE A 22 25.32 2.76 -22.71
N ALA A 23 26.42 2.82 -23.45
CA ALA A 23 27.26 1.66 -23.72
C ALA A 23 28.74 1.97 -23.44
N ALA A 24 29.44 1.00 -22.85
CA ALA A 24 30.88 1.04 -22.69
C ALA A 24 31.49 -0.33 -23.01
N GLY A 25 32.59 -0.34 -23.76
CA GLY A 25 33.27 -1.57 -24.18
C GLY A 25 34.76 -1.36 -24.36
N THR A 26 35.49 -2.44 -24.61
CA THR A 26 36.89 -2.37 -25.05
C THR A 26 37.00 -2.64 -26.53
N GLU A 27 37.78 -1.84 -27.26
CA GLU A 27 38.14 -2.08 -28.66
C GLU A 27 39.66 -1.97 -28.83
N GLY A 28 40.30 -3.08 -29.18
CA GLY A 28 41.76 -3.15 -29.26
C GLY A 28 42.43 -2.94 -27.90
N GLU A 29 43.28 -1.91 -27.79
CA GLU A 29 43.95 -1.51 -26.54
C GLU A 29 43.26 -0.30 -25.87
N GLY A 30 42.07 0.09 -26.34
CA GLY A 30 41.32 1.25 -25.86
C GLY A 30 39.89 0.91 -25.41
N TYR A 31 39.17 1.94 -25.02
CA TYR A 31 37.78 1.89 -24.57
C TYR A 31 36.89 2.65 -25.54
N VAL A 32 35.68 2.15 -25.73
CA VAL A 32 34.63 2.82 -26.49
C VAL A 32 33.52 3.20 -25.52
N LEU A 33 33.14 4.48 -25.52
CA LEU A 33 31.96 4.96 -24.79
C LEU A 33 30.99 5.57 -25.79
N ALA A 34 29.70 5.27 -25.61
CA ALA A 34 28.62 5.79 -26.43
C ALA A 34 27.36 5.99 -25.59
N SER A 35 26.54 6.96 -26.00
CA SER A 35 25.15 7.07 -25.55
C SER A 35 24.25 7.17 -26.78
N GLU A 36 22.95 6.88 -26.63
CA GLU A 36 21.99 6.92 -27.74
C GLU A 36 21.92 8.27 -28.47
N GLU A 37 22.22 9.37 -27.77
CA GLU A 37 22.27 10.73 -28.34
C GLU A 37 23.70 11.20 -28.69
N GLY A 38 24.70 10.47 -28.23
CA GLY A 38 26.11 10.82 -28.34
C GLY A 38 26.79 10.17 -29.53
N SER A 39 27.93 10.72 -29.93
CA SER A 39 28.85 10.06 -30.86
C SER A 39 29.69 9.02 -30.14
N GLU A 40 29.76 7.82 -30.70
CA GLU A 40 30.71 6.78 -30.29
C GLU A 40 32.15 7.31 -30.32
N SER A 41 32.93 7.02 -29.29
CA SER A 41 34.32 7.50 -29.20
C SER A 41 35.25 6.46 -28.62
N LEU A 42 36.28 6.13 -29.40
CA LEU A 42 37.41 5.31 -28.99
C LEU A 42 38.46 6.18 -28.28
N VAL A 43 38.80 5.83 -27.05
CA VAL A 43 39.80 6.51 -26.22
C VAL A 43 40.84 5.54 -25.69
N HIS A 44 42.05 6.01 -25.47
CA HIS A 44 43.10 5.24 -24.80
C HIS A 44 42.83 5.18 -23.29
N ALA A 45 43.43 4.19 -22.61
CA ALA A 45 43.26 4.01 -21.17
C ALA A 45 43.61 5.25 -20.34
N ASP A 46 44.65 6.00 -20.75
CA ASP A 46 45.07 7.23 -20.06
C ASP A 46 44.03 8.35 -20.14
N ASP A 47 43.18 8.37 -21.17
CA ASP A 47 42.14 9.39 -21.39
C ASP A 47 40.74 8.91 -20.93
N PHE A 48 40.63 7.69 -20.42
CA PHE A 48 39.35 7.07 -20.10
C PHE A 48 38.56 7.84 -19.03
N ALA A 49 39.23 8.29 -17.97
CA ALA A 49 38.58 9.00 -16.87
C ALA A 49 38.00 10.35 -17.31
N ASP A 50 38.74 11.11 -18.12
CA ASP A 50 38.29 12.37 -18.68
C ASP A 50 37.10 12.15 -19.62
N ARG A 51 37.13 11.07 -20.42
CA ARG A 51 36.02 10.72 -21.29
C ARG A 51 34.78 10.27 -20.51
N ALA A 52 34.95 9.45 -19.48
CA ALA A 52 33.86 9.00 -18.62
C ALA A 52 33.17 10.19 -17.92
N ALA A 53 33.90 11.27 -17.62
CA ALA A 53 33.35 12.49 -17.05
C ALA A 53 32.36 13.22 -17.98
N GLU A 54 32.51 13.07 -19.31
CA GLU A 54 31.52 13.59 -20.27
C GLU A 54 30.19 12.82 -20.23
N TYR A 55 30.20 11.59 -19.67
CA TYR A 55 29.02 10.74 -19.50
C TYR A 55 28.66 10.55 -18.02
N ALA A 56 29.02 11.50 -17.15
CA ALA A 56 28.92 11.34 -15.69
C ALA A 56 27.55 10.84 -15.21
N ASP A 57 26.45 11.33 -15.78
CA ASP A 57 25.11 10.89 -15.41
C ASP A 57 24.90 9.40 -15.69
N HIS A 58 25.28 8.95 -16.88
CA HIS A 58 25.19 7.55 -17.28
C HIS A 58 26.13 6.65 -16.47
N VAL A 59 27.37 7.08 -16.23
CA VAL A 59 28.36 6.30 -15.47
C VAL A 59 27.91 6.12 -14.02
N THR A 60 27.50 7.22 -13.37
CA THR A 60 27.01 7.15 -11.99
C THR A 60 25.69 6.39 -11.89
N ASN A 61 24.83 6.46 -12.91
CA ASN A 61 23.59 5.71 -12.98
C ASN A 61 23.86 4.21 -13.07
N TRP A 62 24.68 3.79 -14.04
CA TRP A 62 25.08 2.40 -14.19
C TRP A 62 25.70 1.86 -12.90
N TYR A 63 26.61 2.61 -12.29
CA TYR A 63 27.26 2.21 -11.04
C TYR A 63 26.26 2.07 -9.89
N PHE A 64 25.35 3.04 -9.71
CA PHE A 64 24.32 2.94 -8.67
C PHE A 64 23.52 1.65 -8.80
N TRP A 65 23.01 1.38 -9.99
CA TRP A 65 22.19 0.19 -10.23
C TRP A 65 23.01 -1.09 -10.01
N HIS A 66 24.19 -1.23 -10.61
CA HIS A 66 24.92 -2.50 -10.60
C HIS A 66 25.77 -2.75 -9.34
N ALA A 67 26.16 -1.71 -8.60
CA ALA A 67 27.02 -1.81 -7.43
C ALA A 67 26.35 -1.44 -6.10
N VAL A 68 25.30 -0.59 -6.11
CA VAL A 68 24.71 -0.03 -4.88
C VAL A 68 23.29 -0.51 -4.63
N ALA A 69 22.44 -0.54 -5.67
CA ALA A 69 21.04 -0.89 -5.53
C ALA A 69 20.85 -2.36 -5.12
N PRO A 70 19.79 -2.70 -4.36
CA PRO A 70 19.45 -4.07 -4.07
C PRO A 70 19.18 -4.88 -5.36
N GLN A 71 19.92 -5.98 -5.55
CA GLN A 71 19.86 -6.81 -6.77
C GLN A 71 18.61 -7.72 -6.85
N ALA A 72 17.79 -7.78 -5.80
CA ALA A 72 16.55 -8.55 -5.83
C ALA A 72 15.54 -7.84 -6.75
N GLN A 73 15.06 -8.52 -7.79
CA GLN A 73 14.24 -7.95 -8.86
C GLN A 73 13.06 -7.07 -8.38
N PRO A 74 12.25 -7.46 -7.36
CA PRO A 74 11.18 -6.58 -6.89
C PRO A 74 11.67 -5.26 -6.31
N ARG A 75 12.78 -5.30 -5.57
CA ARG A 75 13.36 -4.11 -4.93
C ARG A 75 13.97 -3.17 -5.97
N TRP A 76 14.69 -3.75 -6.93
CA TRP A 76 15.24 -3.02 -8.05
C TRP A 76 14.14 -2.33 -8.86
N ALA A 77 13.10 -3.07 -9.25
CA ALA A 77 11.98 -2.54 -10.02
C ALA A 77 11.24 -1.42 -9.27
N PHE A 78 11.05 -1.57 -7.96
CA PHE A 78 10.40 -0.54 -7.13
C PHE A 78 11.22 0.75 -7.07
N LEU A 79 12.53 0.66 -6.84
CA LEU A 79 13.37 1.86 -6.87
C LEU A 79 13.39 2.52 -8.26
N ARG A 80 13.37 1.72 -9.33
CA ARG A 80 13.27 2.26 -10.70
C ARG A 80 11.95 2.99 -10.93
N TRP A 81 10.86 2.45 -10.41
CA TRP A 81 9.54 3.05 -10.49
C TRP A 81 9.48 4.40 -9.75
N LEU A 82 10.11 4.52 -8.58
CA LEU A 82 10.21 5.79 -7.85
C LEU A 82 10.93 6.90 -8.63
N GLU A 83 11.84 6.55 -9.53
CA GLU A 83 12.56 7.51 -10.38
C GLU A 83 11.91 7.66 -11.78
N ASP A 84 10.75 7.05 -12.03
CA ASP A 84 10.13 6.94 -13.36
C ASP A 84 11.13 6.45 -14.46
N ALA A 85 11.98 5.50 -14.07
CA ALA A 85 13.15 5.10 -14.86
C ALA A 85 12.83 4.36 -16.16
N GLU A 86 11.59 3.91 -16.35
CA GLU A 86 11.14 3.25 -17.58
C GLU A 86 10.70 4.25 -18.65
N ASN A 87 10.24 5.44 -18.26
CA ASN A 87 9.69 6.44 -19.17
C ASN A 87 10.62 7.65 -19.35
N THR A 88 11.56 7.85 -18.44
CA THR A 88 12.45 9.02 -18.44
C THR A 88 13.91 8.63 -18.63
N ARG A 89 14.57 9.30 -19.59
CA ARG A 89 15.99 9.09 -19.93
C ARG A 89 16.90 9.59 -18.82
N VAL A 90 18.13 9.08 -18.75
CA VAL A 90 19.04 9.37 -17.62
C VAL A 90 19.27 10.87 -17.39
N PRO A 91 19.58 11.72 -18.39
CA PRO A 91 19.81 13.14 -18.13
C PRO A 91 18.56 13.86 -17.61
N ASP A 92 17.40 13.66 -18.25
CA ASP A 92 16.13 14.27 -17.84
C ASP A 92 15.72 13.78 -16.43
N ARG A 93 15.98 12.51 -16.13
CA ARG A 93 15.73 11.90 -14.81
C ARG A 93 16.64 12.50 -13.74
N TYR A 94 17.90 12.74 -14.07
CA TYR A 94 18.87 13.35 -13.15
C TYR A 94 18.47 14.78 -12.80
N ASP A 95 18.05 15.58 -13.79
CA ASP A 95 17.50 16.92 -13.56
C ASP A 95 16.31 16.87 -12.56
N ALA A 96 15.36 15.96 -12.78
CA ALA A 96 14.22 15.78 -11.88
C ALA A 96 14.64 15.31 -10.48
N LEU A 97 15.60 14.38 -10.37
CA LEU A 97 16.09 13.88 -9.09
C LEU A 97 16.88 14.93 -8.30
N HIS A 98 17.53 15.89 -8.96
CA HIS A 98 18.16 17.02 -8.27
C HIS A 98 17.12 17.99 -7.67
N GLU A 99 15.94 18.11 -8.28
CA GLU A 99 14.81 18.87 -7.72
C GLU A 99 14.01 18.09 -6.66
N GLY A 100 14.08 16.76 -6.72
CA GLY A 100 13.38 15.83 -5.83
C GLY A 100 12.11 15.28 -6.48
N VAL A 101 12.12 13.97 -6.77
CA VAL A 101 10.97 13.27 -7.35
C VAL A 101 10.11 12.70 -6.23
N VAL A 102 8.82 13.05 -6.22
CA VAL A 102 7.87 12.57 -5.23
C VAL A 102 7.04 11.42 -5.81
N SER A 103 6.89 10.35 -5.05
CA SER A 103 6.01 9.23 -5.38
C SER A 103 5.25 8.77 -4.14
N GLU A 104 4.02 8.27 -4.33
CA GLU A 104 3.17 7.79 -3.24
C GLU A 104 3.04 6.27 -3.28
N TRP A 105 3.08 5.64 -2.11
CA TRP A 105 2.90 4.19 -1.98
C TRP A 105 1.98 3.89 -0.80
N GLY A 106 0.68 3.70 -1.07
CA GLY A 106 -0.33 3.67 -0.01
C GLY A 106 -0.41 5.03 0.69
N GLN A 107 -0.21 5.07 2.01
CA GLN A 107 -0.14 6.35 2.75
C GLN A 107 1.30 6.88 2.91
N LEU A 108 2.27 6.34 2.17
CA LEU A 108 3.66 6.78 2.21
C LEU A 108 3.91 7.79 1.11
N GLN A 109 4.65 8.85 1.43
CA GLN A 109 5.28 9.70 0.44
C GLN A 109 6.80 9.44 0.48
N VAL A 110 7.36 9.12 -0.67
CA VAL A 110 8.80 8.97 -0.89
C VAL A 110 9.29 10.14 -1.73
N THR A 111 10.27 10.89 -1.24
CA THR A 111 10.99 11.87 -2.04
C THR A 111 12.37 11.31 -2.37
N THR A 112 12.64 11.05 -3.64
CA THR A 112 13.93 10.59 -4.12
C THR A 112 14.77 11.77 -4.59
N THR A 113 15.98 11.89 -4.05
CA THR A 113 16.93 12.93 -4.43
C THR A 113 18.26 12.34 -4.89
N LEU A 114 18.98 13.10 -5.70
CA LEU A 114 20.30 12.76 -6.21
C LEU A 114 21.31 13.85 -5.82
N SER A 115 22.44 13.46 -5.23
CA SER A 115 23.57 14.37 -5.01
C SER A 115 24.50 14.49 -6.22
N GLU A 116 25.36 15.51 -6.23
CA GLU A 116 26.31 15.78 -7.33
C GLU A 116 27.27 14.61 -7.65
N ASP A 117 27.51 13.71 -6.70
CA ASP A 117 28.34 12.52 -6.89
C ASP A 117 27.58 11.30 -7.42
N GLY A 118 26.27 11.43 -7.63
CA GLY A 118 25.39 10.38 -8.13
C GLY A 118 24.80 9.46 -7.05
N ARG A 119 24.94 9.79 -5.76
CA ARG A 119 24.30 9.04 -4.67
C ARG A 119 22.80 9.37 -4.61
N ARG A 120 21.97 8.32 -4.56
CA ARG A 120 20.53 8.45 -4.31
C ARG A 120 20.28 8.49 -2.80
N SER A 121 19.32 9.32 -2.41
CA SER A 121 18.85 9.45 -1.05
C SER A 121 17.32 9.51 -1.05
N TYR A 122 16.70 8.86 -0.07
CA TYR A 122 15.24 8.72 0.01
C TYR A 122 14.72 9.26 1.33
N ASP A 123 13.87 10.28 1.26
CA ASP A 123 13.11 10.76 2.41
C ASP A 123 11.74 10.08 2.41
N LEU A 124 11.40 9.39 3.49
CA LEU A 124 10.13 8.68 3.65
C LEU A 124 9.30 9.28 4.79
N ARG A 125 8.03 9.56 4.54
CA ARG A 125 7.08 10.07 5.54
C ARG A 125 5.66 9.61 5.24
N HIS A 126 4.72 9.93 6.12
CA HIS A 126 3.29 9.79 5.79
C HIS A 126 2.88 10.86 4.76
N ALA A 127 1.97 10.53 3.83
CA ALA A 127 1.50 11.47 2.80
C ALA A 127 0.84 12.73 3.40
N ASP A 128 0.05 12.57 4.46
CA ASP A 128 -0.52 13.72 5.20
C ASP A 128 0.54 14.64 5.88
N ASP A 129 1.79 14.18 6.01
CA ASP A 129 2.92 14.96 6.55
C ASP A 129 3.78 15.61 5.44
N ALA A 130 3.32 15.60 4.18
CA ALA A 130 4.06 16.14 3.03
C ALA A 130 4.55 17.58 3.22
N GLY A 131 3.71 18.42 3.84
CA GLY A 131 4.01 19.84 4.09
C GLY A 131 4.73 20.11 5.42
N ALA A 132 4.90 19.11 6.27
CA ALA A 132 5.51 19.29 7.58
C ALA A 132 7.03 19.44 7.47
N GLY A 133 7.59 20.40 8.21
CA GLY A 133 9.03 20.52 8.36
C GLY A 133 9.62 19.34 9.13
N THR A 134 10.88 19.00 8.90
CA THR A 134 11.54 17.89 9.61
C THR A 134 11.55 18.08 11.14
N ASP A 135 11.54 19.32 11.62
CA ASP A 135 11.45 19.66 13.05
C ASP A 135 10.04 19.51 13.64
N GLU A 136 9.03 19.26 12.79
CA GLU A 136 7.61 19.14 13.17
C GLU A 136 7.18 17.66 13.31
N VAL A 137 8.04 16.72 12.93
CA VAL A 137 7.80 15.26 12.96
C VAL A 137 8.90 14.52 13.70
N GLU A 138 8.60 13.33 14.23
CA GLU A 138 9.61 12.47 14.85
C GLU A 138 10.50 11.84 13.78
N THR A 139 11.81 12.09 13.83
CA THR A 139 12.77 11.55 12.87
C THR A 139 13.36 10.22 13.33
N HIS A 140 13.54 9.30 12.39
CA HIS A 140 14.07 7.97 12.61
C HIS A 140 15.18 7.65 11.61
N ASP A 141 16.33 7.20 12.10
CA ASP A 141 17.46 6.80 11.26
C ASP A 141 17.54 5.27 11.06
N ASP A 142 16.89 4.47 11.91
CA ASP A 142 16.89 3.00 11.82
C ASP A 142 15.58 2.49 11.20
N PRO A 143 15.61 1.84 10.02
CA PRO A 143 14.44 1.21 9.40
C PRO A 143 13.60 0.35 10.35
N LEU A 144 14.22 -0.29 11.37
CA LEU A 144 13.50 -1.13 12.33
C LEU A 144 12.42 -0.37 13.13
N ASP A 145 12.56 0.95 13.30
CA ASP A 145 11.57 1.78 13.98
C ASP A 145 10.21 1.76 13.28
N ALA A 146 10.19 1.53 11.95
CA ALA A 146 8.97 1.40 11.18
C ALA A 146 8.06 0.26 11.66
N ARG A 147 8.62 -0.78 12.28
CA ARG A 147 7.81 -1.88 12.86
C ARG A 147 7.00 -1.39 14.07
N THR A 148 7.54 -0.44 14.82
CA THR A 148 6.85 0.19 15.95
C THR A 148 5.79 1.15 15.44
N ILE A 149 6.12 1.96 14.43
CA ILE A 149 5.20 2.89 13.76
C ILE A 149 3.99 2.13 13.18
N ALA A 150 4.24 1.05 12.43
CA ALA A 150 3.19 0.26 11.81
C ALA A 150 2.27 -0.46 12.80
N LYS A 151 2.66 -0.56 14.09
CA LYS A 151 1.96 -1.39 15.09
C LYS A 151 0.63 -0.81 15.53
N HIS A 152 0.52 0.51 15.66
CA HIS A 152 -0.68 1.18 16.14
C HIS A 152 -1.05 2.36 15.24
N ASP A 153 -2.33 2.74 15.25
CA ASP A 153 -2.82 3.96 14.59
C ASP A 153 -2.60 5.21 15.46
N ASP A 154 -3.02 6.38 14.98
CA ASP A 154 -2.93 7.65 15.71
C ASP A 154 -3.70 7.67 17.04
N ARG A 155 -4.63 6.71 17.23
CA ARG A 155 -5.40 6.54 18.47
C ARG A 155 -4.75 5.52 19.41
N GLY A 156 -3.59 4.97 19.06
CA GLY A 156 -2.91 3.93 19.82
C GLY A 156 -3.58 2.55 19.73
N ARG A 157 -4.55 2.35 18.82
CA ARG A 157 -5.19 1.05 18.60
C ARG A 157 -4.28 0.17 17.77
N TYR A 158 -4.23 -1.13 18.10
CA TYR A 158 -3.41 -2.07 17.34
C TYR A 158 -3.90 -2.19 15.89
N ARG A 159 -2.96 -2.21 14.93
CA ARG A 159 -3.23 -2.38 13.50
C ARG A 159 -3.00 -3.84 13.10
N PRO A 160 -4.05 -4.70 13.09
CA PRO A 160 -3.91 -6.09 12.63
C PRO A 160 -3.64 -6.17 11.13
N LEU A 161 -4.25 -5.29 10.34
CA LEU A 161 -4.01 -5.15 8.90
C LEU A 161 -3.12 -3.93 8.65
N LYS A 162 -1.90 -4.18 8.18
CA LYS A 162 -0.94 -3.10 7.92
C LYS A 162 -1.31 -2.22 6.74
N THR A 163 -2.13 -2.72 5.82
CA THR A 163 -2.61 -1.95 4.67
C THR A 163 -3.95 -1.28 4.92
N ALA A 164 -4.52 -1.30 6.14
CA ALA A 164 -5.65 -0.44 6.45
C ALA A 164 -5.19 1.04 6.43
N PRO A 165 -6.00 1.98 5.89
CA PRO A 165 -5.67 3.40 5.74
C PRO A 165 -5.70 4.14 7.10
N THR A 166 -4.86 3.69 8.02
CA THR A 166 -4.79 4.07 9.43
C THR A 166 -3.36 4.11 9.94
N LEU A 167 -2.38 4.17 9.01
CA LEU A 167 -1.00 4.39 9.40
C LEU A 167 -0.93 5.71 10.16
N ARG A 168 -0.27 5.70 11.31
CA ARG A 168 -0.11 6.90 12.12
C ARG A 168 0.69 7.97 11.37
N THR A 169 0.41 9.23 11.68
CA THR A 169 1.12 10.42 11.16
C THR A 169 2.22 10.87 12.14
N GLY A 170 2.96 11.91 11.78
CA GLY A 170 3.91 12.60 12.65
C GLY A 170 5.31 11.97 12.71
N TRP A 171 5.76 11.29 11.67
CA TRP A 171 7.09 10.67 11.61
C TRP A 171 7.76 10.85 10.23
N ALA A 172 9.10 10.78 10.21
CA ALA A 172 9.88 10.76 8.97
C ALA A 172 11.16 9.90 9.13
N PHE A 173 11.59 9.30 8.02
CA PHE A 173 12.91 8.71 7.85
C PHE A 173 13.67 9.51 6.80
N PRO A 174 14.53 10.46 7.21
CA PRO A 174 15.33 11.23 6.27
C PRO A 174 16.56 10.44 5.79
N ASP A 175 17.04 10.79 4.59
CA ASP A 175 18.32 10.32 4.02
C ASP A 175 18.54 8.80 4.02
N LEU A 176 17.49 8.01 3.80
CA LEU A 176 17.62 6.55 3.70
C LEU A 176 18.44 6.16 2.47
N GLY A 177 19.27 5.13 2.60
CA GLY A 177 19.85 4.41 1.47
C GLY A 177 18.81 3.56 0.73
N PRO A 178 19.12 3.06 -0.49
CA PRO A 178 18.17 2.31 -1.31
C PRO A 178 17.71 1.00 -0.66
N ALA A 179 18.61 0.28 0.03
CA ALA A 179 18.25 -0.95 0.74
C ALA A 179 17.40 -0.68 1.98
N GLU A 180 17.70 0.41 2.69
CA GLU A 180 17.01 0.85 3.89
C GLU A 180 15.59 1.29 3.55
N LEU A 181 15.41 2.12 2.50
CA LEU A 181 14.09 2.50 2.00
C LEU A 181 13.19 1.28 1.77
N VAL A 182 13.65 0.32 0.96
CA VAL A 182 12.81 -0.85 0.62
C VAL A 182 12.52 -1.70 1.85
N GLN A 183 13.45 -1.76 2.81
CA GLN A 183 13.23 -2.43 4.08
C GLN A 183 12.19 -1.70 4.94
N THR A 184 12.26 -0.37 5.04
CA THR A 184 11.30 0.45 5.77
C THR A 184 9.90 0.31 5.17
N VAL A 185 9.77 0.35 3.84
CA VAL A 185 8.51 0.09 3.13
C VAL A 185 7.98 -1.31 3.44
N ASP A 186 8.80 -2.36 3.42
CA ASP A 186 8.38 -3.74 3.76
C ASP A 186 7.95 -3.88 5.23
N PHE A 187 8.50 -3.09 6.15
CA PHE A 187 8.02 -3.06 7.54
C PHE A 187 6.68 -2.34 7.70
N LEU A 188 6.42 -1.28 6.92
CA LEU A 188 5.17 -0.52 6.94
C LEU A 188 4.05 -1.27 6.21
N TYR A 189 4.34 -1.79 5.01
CA TYR A 189 3.45 -2.53 4.14
C TYR A 189 4.10 -3.82 3.63
N PRO A 190 4.03 -4.91 4.42
CA PRO A 190 4.68 -6.16 4.07
C PRO A 190 4.21 -6.76 2.75
N ALA A 191 5.16 -7.26 1.97
CA ALA A 191 4.95 -7.96 0.70
C ALA A 191 4.33 -7.15 -0.44
N THR A 192 4.07 -5.84 -0.28
CA THR A 192 3.40 -5.05 -1.32
C THR A 192 4.28 -4.86 -2.54
N VAL A 193 5.57 -4.57 -2.35
CA VAL A 193 6.54 -4.40 -3.45
C VAL A 193 6.71 -5.70 -4.25
N GLN A 194 6.74 -6.83 -3.55
CA GLN A 194 6.90 -8.15 -4.12
C GLN A 194 5.68 -8.53 -4.96
N ASN A 195 4.47 -8.31 -4.46
CA ASN A 195 3.24 -8.62 -5.18
C ASN A 195 3.02 -7.68 -6.38
N TRP A 196 3.27 -6.39 -6.22
CA TRP A 196 3.24 -5.42 -7.31
C TRP A 196 4.21 -5.79 -8.44
N HIS A 197 5.42 -6.23 -8.10
CA HIS A 197 6.38 -6.69 -9.11
C HIS A 197 5.90 -7.94 -9.83
N ARG A 198 5.35 -8.94 -9.10
CA ARG A 198 4.79 -10.15 -9.70
C ARG A 198 3.64 -9.85 -10.65
N GLU A 199 2.76 -8.93 -10.29
CA GLU A 199 1.67 -8.49 -11.16
C GLU A 199 2.19 -7.90 -12.46
N ARG A 200 3.14 -6.96 -12.38
CA ARG A 200 3.77 -6.37 -13.58
C ARG A 200 4.49 -7.40 -14.45
N ALA A 201 5.01 -8.47 -13.85
CA ALA A 201 5.63 -9.59 -14.56
C ALA A 201 4.62 -10.60 -15.13
N GLY A 202 3.32 -10.48 -14.81
CA GLY A 202 2.30 -11.47 -15.16
C GLY A 202 2.42 -12.78 -14.37
N GLU A 203 3.04 -12.73 -13.19
CA GLU A 203 3.34 -13.87 -12.31
C GLU A 203 2.63 -13.78 -10.95
N LEU A 204 1.66 -12.87 -10.80
CA LEU A 204 0.88 -12.77 -9.56
C LEU A 204 0.04 -14.04 -9.39
N ASP A 205 0.31 -14.75 -8.30
CA ASP A 205 -0.44 -15.93 -7.89
C ASP A 205 -1.72 -15.50 -7.17
N VAL A 206 -2.86 -15.49 -7.86
CA VAL A 206 -4.15 -15.14 -7.26
C VAL A 206 -4.84 -16.38 -6.70
N ASP A 207 -5.21 -16.31 -5.43
CA ASP A 207 -5.99 -17.33 -4.72
C ASP A 207 -7.41 -16.77 -4.51
N HIS A 208 -8.34 -17.22 -5.36
CA HIS A 208 -9.75 -16.81 -5.31
C HIS A 208 -10.47 -17.26 -4.03
N TRP A 209 -11.68 -16.74 -3.79
CA TRP A 209 -12.47 -17.02 -2.59
C TRP A 209 -12.67 -18.53 -2.37
N GLU A 210 -13.17 -19.26 -3.37
CA GLU A 210 -13.45 -20.70 -3.21
C GLU A 210 -12.21 -21.49 -2.81
N GLN A 211 -11.07 -21.21 -3.47
CA GLN A 211 -9.79 -21.86 -3.18
C GLN A 211 -9.33 -21.56 -1.75
N THR A 212 -9.52 -20.33 -1.29
CA THR A 212 -9.12 -19.88 0.04
C THR A 212 -9.99 -20.48 1.14
N ILE A 213 -11.30 -20.53 0.93
CA ILE A 213 -12.26 -21.13 1.88
C ILE A 213 -12.07 -22.65 1.98
N ALA A 214 -11.82 -23.33 0.86
CA ALA A 214 -11.58 -24.78 0.83
C ALA A 214 -10.37 -25.22 1.67
N ARG A 215 -9.41 -24.34 1.92
CA ARG A 215 -8.25 -24.59 2.79
C ARG A 215 -8.53 -24.36 4.27
N GLN A 216 -9.62 -23.68 4.62
CA GLN A 216 -9.93 -23.37 6.02
C GLN A 216 -10.37 -24.62 6.78
N SER A 217 -9.94 -24.73 8.03
CA SER A 217 -10.26 -25.87 8.88
C SER A 217 -10.54 -25.45 10.32
N GLY A 218 -10.96 -26.40 11.16
CA GLY A 218 -11.30 -26.14 12.56
C GLY A 218 -12.44 -25.13 12.68
N ILE A 219 -12.25 -24.09 13.51
CA ILE A 219 -13.31 -23.09 13.77
C ILE A 219 -13.67 -22.24 12.55
N TYR A 220 -12.81 -22.19 11.52
CA TYR A 220 -13.02 -21.40 10.30
C TYR A 220 -13.67 -22.20 9.17
N GLY A 221 -13.67 -23.54 9.24
CA GLY A 221 -14.29 -24.39 8.22
C GLY A 221 -15.81 -24.19 8.07
N VAL A 222 -16.46 -23.50 9.02
CA VAL A 222 -17.88 -23.14 8.91
C VAL A 222 -18.16 -22.25 7.71
N VAL A 223 -17.20 -21.43 7.25
CA VAL A 223 -17.40 -20.52 6.11
C VAL A 223 -17.75 -21.28 4.83
N GLU A 224 -17.23 -22.50 4.67
CA GLU A 224 -17.57 -23.39 3.55
C GLU A 224 -19.07 -23.70 3.47
N THR A 225 -19.80 -23.65 4.59
CA THR A 225 -21.26 -23.88 4.59
C THR A 225 -22.05 -22.73 4.00
N TRP A 226 -21.56 -21.50 4.11
CA TRP A 226 -22.16 -20.33 3.46
C TRP A 226 -22.01 -20.43 1.94
N ASN A 227 -20.84 -20.91 1.49
CA ASN A 227 -20.52 -21.12 0.09
C ASN A 227 -21.35 -22.24 -0.60
N ARG A 228 -22.17 -22.98 0.16
CA ARG A 228 -23.08 -24.02 -0.39
C ARG A 228 -24.47 -23.49 -0.73
N GLN A 229 -24.78 -22.25 -0.35
CA GLN A 229 -26.02 -21.60 -0.76
C GLN A 229 -25.94 -21.24 -2.25
N GLU A 230 -27.08 -21.08 -2.93
CA GLU A 230 -27.07 -20.71 -4.35
C GLU A 230 -26.56 -19.27 -4.53
N GLY A 231 -25.50 -19.09 -5.34
CA GLY A 231 -24.95 -17.78 -5.71
C GLY A 231 -23.75 -17.32 -4.88
N HIS A 232 -23.22 -16.14 -5.23
CA HIS A 232 -22.04 -15.52 -4.63
C HIS A 232 -22.32 -14.16 -3.96
N ASP A 233 -23.58 -13.79 -3.77
CA ASP A 233 -23.98 -12.51 -3.17
C ASP A 233 -23.32 -12.27 -1.79
N HIS A 234 -23.15 -13.35 -1.02
CA HIS A 234 -22.45 -13.28 0.25
C HIS A 234 -21.00 -12.81 0.13
N VAL A 235 -20.31 -13.18 -0.95
CA VAL A 235 -18.93 -12.77 -1.21
C VAL A 235 -18.88 -11.32 -1.68
N ASN A 236 -19.89 -10.87 -2.44
CA ASN A 236 -20.06 -9.44 -2.75
C ASN A 236 -20.17 -8.61 -1.46
N TRP A 237 -21.03 -8.99 -0.51
CA TRP A 237 -21.17 -8.26 0.76
C TRP A 237 -19.89 -8.29 1.61
N VAL A 238 -19.17 -9.41 1.60
CA VAL A 238 -17.87 -9.52 2.27
C VAL A 238 -16.85 -8.57 1.65
N ALA A 239 -16.77 -8.54 0.32
CA ALA A 239 -15.85 -7.66 -0.41
C ALA A 239 -16.18 -6.19 -0.18
N GLU A 240 -17.45 -5.79 -0.30
CA GLU A 240 -17.95 -4.43 -0.04
C GLU A 240 -17.64 -3.99 1.40
N ALA A 241 -17.87 -4.85 2.39
CA ALA A 241 -17.65 -4.49 3.78
C ALA A 241 -16.16 -4.42 4.20
N CYS A 242 -15.25 -5.16 3.52
CA CYS A 242 -13.88 -5.34 4.00
C CYS A 242 -12.78 -4.83 3.07
N CYS A 243 -13.06 -4.67 1.77
CA CYS A 243 -12.03 -4.54 0.74
C CYS A 243 -12.13 -3.26 -0.08
N GLU A 244 -13.01 -2.33 0.29
CA GLU A 244 -13.00 -0.98 -0.28
C GLU A 244 -11.78 -0.17 0.17
N ASP A 245 -11.45 0.88 -0.58
CA ASP A 245 -10.27 1.74 -0.32
C ASP A 245 -10.31 2.42 1.06
N SER A 246 -11.52 2.62 1.62
CA SER A 246 -11.71 3.13 2.98
C SER A 246 -11.26 2.12 4.06
N GLN A 247 -11.16 0.84 3.72
CA GLN A 247 -10.81 -0.26 4.62
C GLN A 247 -9.41 -0.82 4.34
N CYS A 248 -8.95 -0.81 3.09
CA CYS A 248 -7.68 -1.39 2.68
C CYS A 248 -7.07 -0.67 1.46
N LEU A 249 -5.78 -0.34 1.54
CA LEU A 249 -5.00 0.31 0.47
C LEU A 249 -4.62 -0.63 -0.69
N LYS A 250 -4.96 -1.92 -0.61
CA LYS A 250 -4.63 -2.88 -1.66
C LYS A 250 -5.77 -2.96 -2.66
N ARG A 251 -5.45 -3.06 -3.95
CA ARG A 251 -6.42 -3.43 -4.98
C ARG A 251 -6.67 -4.94 -4.96
N ARG A 252 -7.91 -5.36 -4.71
CA ARG A 252 -8.34 -6.76 -4.72
C ARG A 252 -8.28 -7.33 -6.15
N GLU A 253 -7.49 -8.39 -6.31
CA GLU A 253 -7.38 -9.17 -7.55
C GLU A 253 -8.09 -10.53 -7.44
N TRP A 254 -8.31 -11.05 -6.22
CA TRP A 254 -9.04 -12.30 -6.01
C TRP A 254 -10.53 -12.08 -6.25
N GLU A 255 -11.18 -12.90 -7.06
CA GLU A 255 -12.63 -12.93 -7.29
C GLU A 255 -13.31 -14.12 -6.58
N TYR A 256 -14.56 -14.46 -6.94
CA TYR A 256 -15.23 -15.63 -6.38
C TYR A 256 -14.48 -16.92 -6.74
N ASP A 257 -14.24 -17.13 -8.04
CA ASP A 257 -13.41 -18.19 -8.62
C ASP A 257 -12.74 -17.68 -9.92
N ASP A 258 -12.10 -18.56 -10.69
CA ASP A 258 -11.39 -18.20 -11.94
C ASP A 258 -12.35 -17.78 -13.08
N GLU A 259 -13.65 -18.12 -12.98
CA GLU A 259 -14.65 -17.91 -14.03
C GLU A 259 -15.72 -16.86 -13.65
N THR A 260 -15.74 -16.45 -12.38
CA THR A 260 -16.82 -15.66 -11.77
C THR A 260 -16.27 -14.43 -11.05
N ASP A 261 -16.45 -13.28 -11.70
CA ASP A 261 -16.13 -11.97 -11.13
C ASP A 261 -17.18 -11.55 -10.07
N LEU A 262 -16.75 -10.81 -9.06
CA LEU A 262 -17.64 -10.12 -8.13
C LEU A 262 -18.20 -8.84 -8.74
N ASP A 263 -19.38 -8.43 -8.28
CA ASP A 263 -20.05 -7.20 -8.71
C ASP A 263 -19.43 -5.93 -8.10
N VAL A 264 -18.61 -6.11 -7.04
CA VAL A 264 -17.97 -5.02 -6.29
C VAL A 264 -16.57 -4.76 -6.84
N ALA A 265 -16.24 -3.50 -7.10
CA ALA A 265 -14.91 -3.13 -7.58
C ALA A 265 -13.80 -3.55 -6.60
N GLY A 266 -12.60 -3.83 -7.13
CA GLY A 266 -11.47 -4.26 -6.32
C GLY A 266 -10.74 -3.12 -5.57
N GLY A 267 -11.11 -1.86 -5.80
CA GLY A 267 -10.40 -0.67 -5.29
C GLY A 267 -9.34 -0.14 -6.25
N ASP A 268 -8.78 1.01 -5.92
CA ASP A 268 -7.86 1.77 -6.80
C ASP A 268 -6.38 1.72 -6.33
N GLY A 269 -6.07 0.89 -5.32
CA GLY A 269 -4.73 0.79 -4.76
C GLY A 269 -3.62 0.43 -5.77
N GLU A 270 -2.43 1.02 -5.60
CA GLU A 270 -1.27 0.79 -6.47
C GLU A 270 -0.79 -0.68 -6.44
N PHE A 271 -0.88 -1.34 -5.28
CA PHE A 271 -0.39 -2.70 -5.10
C PHE A 271 -1.51 -3.73 -4.89
N PRO A 272 -1.37 -4.95 -5.45
CA PRO A 272 -2.45 -5.93 -5.47
C PRO A 272 -2.61 -6.74 -4.18
N CYS A 273 -3.85 -7.19 -3.95
CA CYS A 273 -4.26 -8.16 -2.95
C CYS A 273 -4.64 -9.48 -3.64
N ARG A 274 -3.74 -10.45 -3.54
CA ARG A 274 -3.84 -11.73 -4.26
C ARG A 274 -4.78 -12.76 -3.61
N GLU A 275 -5.24 -12.56 -2.37
CA GLU A 275 -6.01 -13.56 -1.61
C GLU A 275 -6.85 -12.91 -0.50
N PRO A 276 -8.04 -13.45 -0.15
CA PRO A 276 -8.79 -13.05 1.04
C PRO A 276 -7.93 -13.13 2.31
N CYS A 277 -7.74 -11.99 2.98
CA CYS A 277 -6.86 -11.93 4.14
C CYS A 277 -7.49 -12.55 5.40
N SER A 278 -6.68 -12.81 6.43
CA SER A 278 -7.16 -13.38 7.70
C SER A 278 -8.28 -12.59 8.39
N LEU A 279 -8.36 -11.27 8.21
CA LEU A 279 -9.47 -10.46 8.73
C LEU A 279 -10.77 -10.74 7.97
N VAL A 280 -10.71 -10.85 6.64
CA VAL A 280 -11.84 -11.23 5.80
C VAL A 280 -12.36 -12.60 6.22
N ILE A 281 -11.48 -13.58 6.43
CA ILE A 281 -11.87 -14.93 6.89
C ILE A 281 -12.49 -14.91 8.29
N ALA A 282 -11.97 -14.06 9.20
CA ALA A 282 -12.54 -13.90 10.53
C ALA A 282 -13.92 -13.25 10.51
N ALA A 283 -14.12 -12.23 9.66
CA ALA A 283 -15.40 -11.54 9.48
C ALA A 283 -16.42 -12.48 8.83
N ALA A 284 -16.05 -13.14 7.72
CA ALA A 284 -16.86 -14.13 7.03
C ALA A 284 -17.35 -15.23 7.97
N ARG A 285 -16.48 -15.74 8.86
CA ARG A 285 -16.89 -16.72 9.88
C ARG A 285 -18.00 -16.19 10.79
N GLN A 286 -17.92 -14.93 11.20
CA GLN A 286 -18.95 -14.34 12.06
C GLN A 286 -20.25 -14.17 11.29
N TRP A 287 -20.19 -13.66 10.05
CA TRP A 287 -21.36 -13.45 9.21
C TRP A 287 -22.02 -14.76 8.77
N THR A 288 -21.26 -15.81 8.49
CA THR A 288 -21.82 -17.15 8.22
C THR A 288 -22.73 -17.63 9.36
N LYS A 289 -22.42 -17.28 10.61
CA LYS A 289 -23.27 -17.66 11.75
C LYS A 289 -24.53 -16.83 11.80
N LEU A 290 -24.42 -15.53 11.57
CA LEU A 290 -25.53 -14.58 11.57
C LEU A 290 -26.52 -14.92 10.43
N GLU A 291 -26.02 -15.17 9.23
CA GLU A 291 -26.82 -15.58 8.08
C GLU A 291 -27.35 -17.03 8.18
N GLY A 292 -26.85 -17.80 9.15
CA GLY A 292 -27.41 -19.10 9.51
C GLY A 292 -28.65 -19.00 10.40
N GLU A 293 -28.94 -17.81 10.96
CA GLU A 293 -30.10 -17.60 11.82
C GLU A 293 -31.39 -17.52 11.00
N GLN A 294 -32.50 -18.01 11.56
CA GLN A 294 -33.80 -17.88 10.92
C GLN A 294 -34.29 -16.44 11.07
N SER A 295 -34.55 -15.78 9.95
CA SER A 295 -35.11 -14.43 9.94
C SER A 295 -36.44 -14.38 10.70
N ARG A 296 -36.63 -13.32 11.47
CA ARG A 296 -37.85 -13.03 12.22
C ARG A 296 -38.33 -11.62 11.92
N THR A 297 -39.63 -11.41 12.04
CA THR A 297 -40.22 -10.08 11.93
C THR A 297 -40.35 -9.48 13.33
N TYR A 298 -39.79 -8.28 13.51
CA TYR A 298 -39.98 -7.45 14.70
C TYR A 298 -40.78 -6.21 14.29
N GLU A 299 -41.85 -5.89 15.03
CA GLU A 299 -42.73 -4.76 14.72
C GLU A 299 -42.73 -3.75 15.87
N PHE A 300 -42.41 -2.49 15.55
CA PHE A 300 -42.48 -1.35 16.46
C PHE A 300 -42.72 -0.06 15.67
N GLU A 301 -43.21 0.98 16.36
CA GLU A 301 -43.56 2.26 15.73
C GLU A 301 -42.43 3.28 15.88
N LEU A 302 -41.99 3.85 14.76
CA LEU A 302 -41.05 4.97 14.72
C LEU A 302 -41.67 6.15 13.98
N THR A 303 -41.36 7.38 14.41
CA THR A 303 -41.57 8.55 13.55
C THR A 303 -40.57 8.52 12.38
N PRO A 304 -40.87 9.17 11.24
CA PRO A 304 -39.95 9.23 10.11
C PRO A 304 -38.54 9.68 10.51
N SER A 305 -38.43 10.72 11.34
CA SER A 305 -37.14 11.24 11.80
C SER A 305 -36.38 10.31 12.74
N GLU A 306 -37.05 9.40 13.46
CA GLU A 306 -36.37 8.39 14.28
C GLU A 306 -35.81 7.27 13.41
N LYS A 307 -36.55 6.86 12.39
CA LYS A 307 -36.08 5.89 11.40
C LYS A 307 -34.89 6.44 10.61
N GLU A 308 -34.99 7.68 10.12
CA GLU A 308 -33.87 8.40 9.48
C GLU A 308 -32.65 8.50 10.40
N GLN A 309 -32.88 8.71 11.71
CA GLN A 309 -31.79 8.77 12.67
C GLN A 309 -31.07 7.42 12.85
N ILE A 310 -31.81 6.30 12.86
CA ILE A 310 -31.20 4.96 12.94
C ILE A 310 -30.36 4.68 11.70
N GLU A 311 -30.85 5.02 10.51
CA GLU A 311 -30.09 4.90 9.26
C GLU A 311 -28.80 5.72 9.31
N ALA A 312 -28.88 6.98 9.73
CA ALA A 312 -27.70 7.84 9.88
C ALA A 312 -26.67 7.28 10.88
N ILE A 313 -27.12 6.60 11.95
CA ILE A 313 -26.23 5.93 12.90
C ILE A 313 -25.51 4.75 12.24
N ILE A 314 -26.22 3.94 11.45
CA ILE A 314 -25.62 2.81 10.71
C ILE A 314 -24.57 3.33 9.74
N ASP A 315 -24.93 4.33 8.93
CA ASP A 315 -24.03 4.93 7.93
C ASP A 315 -22.78 5.53 8.59
N ALA A 316 -22.95 6.31 9.66
CA ALA A 316 -21.83 6.93 10.35
C ALA A 316 -20.87 5.92 11.00
N VAL A 317 -21.37 4.76 11.43
CA VAL A 317 -20.54 3.67 11.96
C VAL A 317 -19.84 2.93 10.84
N ALA A 318 -20.56 2.58 9.76
CA ALA A 318 -20.02 1.88 8.60
C ALA A 318 -18.89 2.68 7.93
N GLU A 319 -19.08 4.00 7.80
CA GLU A 319 -18.11 4.91 7.20
C GLU A 319 -17.03 5.40 8.18
N GLY A 320 -17.05 4.95 9.45
CA GLY A 320 -16.06 5.35 10.46
C GLY A 320 -16.13 6.82 10.92
N ARG A 321 -17.15 7.58 10.52
CA ARG A 321 -17.29 9.03 10.75
C ARG A 321 -17.74 9.43 12.16
N THR A 322 -18.06 8.46 13.03
CA THR A 322 -18.60 8.76 14.37
C THR A 322 -17.77 9.74 15.21
N GLU A 323 -16.46 9.79 15.03
CA GLU A 323 -15.57 10.69 15.78
C GLU A 323 -15.43 12.09 15.17
N GLU A 324 -15.83 12.27 13.91
CA GLU A 324 -15.82 13.57 13.23
C GLU A 324 -17.01 14.45 13.67
N ILE A 325 -18.08 13.80 14.14
CA ILE A 325 -19.32 14.47 14.54
C ILE A 325 -19.09 15.19 15.87
N ARG A 326 -19.09 16.52 15.83
CA ARG A 326 -18.83 17.33 17.02
C ARG A 326 -20.00 17.24 17.99
N GLU A 327 -19.70 17.39 19.26
CA GLU A 327 -20.68 17.31 20.34
C GLU A 327 -21.86 18.30 20.15
N ALA A 328 -21.59 19.50 19.65
CA ALA A 328 -22.59 20.54 19.40
C ALA A 328 -23.31 20.44 18.04
N ASP A 329 -22.91 19.51 17.16
CA ASP A 329 -23.54 19.28 15.85
C ASP A 329 -24.83 18.46 15.99
N ILE A 330 -25.76 18.97 16.81
CA ILE A 330 -27.01 18.29 17.19
C ILE A 330 -27.90 18.02 15.98
N TYR A 331 -27.69 18.68 14.83
CA TYR A 331 -28.49 18.42 13.64
C TYR A 331 -28.09 17.14 12.90
N ASP A 332 -26.89 16.62 13.14
CA ASP A 332 -26.45 15.33 12.59
C ASP A 332 -27.23 14.17 13.23
N GLY A 333 -27.71 13.22 12.42
CA GLY A 333 -28.49 12.07 12.89
C GLY A 333 -27.71 11.13 13.81
N ALA A 334 -26.40 10.97 13.57
CA ALA A 334 -25.53 10.13 14.38
C ALA A 334 -24.90 10.86 15.58
N ASN A 335 -25.25 12.13 15.80
CA ASN A 335 -24.76 12.88 16.96
C ASN A 335 -25.04 12.17 18.28
N ARG A 336 -24.03 12.13 19.15
CA ARG A 336 -24.06 11.43 20.44
C ARG A 336 -25.24 11.83 21.33
N TYR A 337 -25.61 13.11 21.41
CA TYR A 337 -26.74 13.54 22.24
C TYR A 337 -28.07 13.10 21.67
N ARG A 338 -28.22 13.10 20.35
CA ARG A 338 -29.42 12.56 19.69
C ARG A 338 -29.55 11.07 19.87
N THR A 339 -28.47 10.31 19.71
CA THR A 339 -28.47 8.86 19.95
C THR A 339 -28.83 8.53 21.40
N ARG A 340 -28.32 9.31 22.37
CA ARG A 340 -28.68 9.17 23.79
C ARG A 340 -30.15 9.50 24.06
N PHE A 341 -30.69 10.55 23.45
CA PHE A 341 -32.11 10.90 23.57
C PHE A 341 -33.00 9.80 22.98
N LEU A 342 -32.65 9.30 21.79
CA LEU A 342 -33.37 8.21 21.12
C LEU A 342 -33.38 6.95 21.99
N ARG A 343 -32.22 6.56 22.54
CA ARG A 343 -32.12 5.45 23.49
C ARG A 343 -33.02 5.66 24.70
N ALA A 344 -32.96 6.83 25.34
CA ALA A 344 -33.77 7.12 26.53
C ALA A 344 -35.29 7.15 26.26
N LYS A 345 -35.69 7.38 25.00
CA LYS A 345 -37.10 7.39 24.59
C LYS A 345 -37.60 6.00 24.21
N LEU A 346 -36.80 5.23 23.46
CA LEU A 346 -37.26 4.00 22.82
C LEU A 346 -36.93 2.73 23.61
N PHE A 347 -35.89 2.72 24.44
CA PHE A 347 -35.51 1.53 25.21
C PHE A 347 -36.30 1.47 26.52
N ASP A 348 -36.75 0.28 26.88
CA ASP A 348 -37.41 0.04 28.16
C ASP A 348 -36.39 -0.24 29.29
N ASP A 349 -36.90 -0.61 30.47
CA ASP A 349 -36.08 -0.91 31.65
C ASP A 349 -35.26 -2.21 31.50
N GLU A 350 -35.54 -3.03 30.50
CA GLU A 350 -34.83 -4.27 30.16
C GLU A 350 -33.82 -4.07 29.00
N ASP A 351 -33.57 -2.81 28.61
CA ASP A 351 -32.77 -2.42 27.45
C ASP A 351 -33.29 -3.01 26.12
N ALA A 352 -34.60 -3.29 26.00
CA ALA A 352 -35.25 -3.74 24.77
C ALA A 352 -35.73 -2.56 23.91
N LEU A 353 -35.41 -2.58 22.61
CA LEU A 353 -35.84 -1.54 21.67
C LEU A 353 -37.37 -1.55 21.51
N CYS A 354 -38.01 -0.43 21.84
CA CYS A 354 -39.46 -0.26 21.82
C CYS A 354 -40.22 -1.27 22.69
N GLY A 355 -39.57 -1.88 23.69
CA GLY A 355 -40.13 -2.95 24.50
C GLY A 355 -40.44 -4.25 23.74
N VAL A 356 -39.83 -4.43 22.56
CA VAL A 356 -39.96 -5.64 21.75
C VAL A 356 -38.83 -6.62 22.11
N PRO A 357 -39.14 -7.82 22.65
CA PRO A 357 -38.12 -8.82 22.96
C PRO A 357 -37.34 -9.26 21.72
N THR A 358 -36.02 -9.42 21.87
CA THR A 358 -35.14 -9.90 20.80
C THR A 358 -35.14 -11.43 20.70
N GLU A 359 -35.11 -12.11 21.84
CA GLU A 359 -35.29 -13.56 21.91
C GLU A 359 -36.75 -13.89 22.25
N PRO A 360 -37.26 -15.06 21.83
CA PRO A 360 -38.60 -15.46 22.24
C PRO A 360 -38.57 -15.75 23.75
N ASP A 361 -39.69 -15.50 24.44
CA ASP A 361 -39.84 -15.96 25.82
C ASP A 361 -39.56 -17.48 25.88
N GLU A 362 -38.65 -17.91 26.76
CA GLU A 362 -38.43 -19.33 27.02
C GLU A 362 -39.74 -19.93 27.56
N GLU A 363 -40.49 -20.65 26.71
CA GLU A 363 -41.66 -21.45 27.13
C GLU A 363 -41.26 -22.68 27.97
#